data_AF-A0A358U9U8-F1
#
_entry.id   AF-A0A358U9U8-F1
#
_cell.length_a   1.000
_cell.length_b   1.000
_cell.length_c   1.000
_cell.angle_alpha   90.00
_cell.angle_beta   90.00
_cell.angle_gamma   90.00
#
_symmetry.space_group_name_H-M   'P 1'
#
loop_
_entity.id
_entity.type
_entity.pdbx_description
1 polymer ?
#
loop_
_entity_poly.entity_id
_entity_poly.type
_entity_poly.pdbx_seq_one_letter_code
_entity_poly.pdbx_strand_id
1 'polypeptide(L)'
;MGRFISAAVLRDLAKLDKNVVLEEDSVLTPSAKDLAKELGITISKGRQEIVSRSVIGQSVGQQVNQPSSVKEVSISSGNSTDAGSQSEDLKRAVQKILGEVLKPACENPKATHVKGETVVIQPFLEAPPGQKVGLVDVIDSRVGNLASGFMTFDHSRLPWFLNYDEVDYVIEGEFVLEVEGQVFRAKPGDVVYIPKGSQVVFSSPTFCKVFYATYPANWADFCD
;
A
#
# COMPACT_ATOMS: atom_id res chain seq x y z
N MET A 1 10.96 -0.17 -15.10
CA MET A 1 11.15 -1.48 -15.74
C MET A 1 9.90 -1.68 -16.56
N GLY A 2 10.04 -1.64 -17.88
CA GLY A 2 8.92 -1.41 -18.77
C GLY A 2 7.92 -2.54 -18.78
N ARG A 3 6.64 -2.18 -18.78
CA ARG A 3 5.54 -3.16 -18.83
C ARG A 3 5.26 -3.58 -20.27
N PHE A 4 4.97 -4.87 -20.47
CA PHE A 4 4.42 -5.36 -21.73
C PHE A 4 2.94 -5.03 -21.82
N ILE A 5 2.53 -4.36 -22.89
CA ILE A 5 1.14 -3.97 -23.14
C ILE A 5 0.53 -4.93 -24.16
N SER A 6 -0.41 -5.75 -23.69
CA SER A 6 -1.17 -6.68 -24.52
C SER A 6 -2.32 -5.98 -25.26
N ALA A 7 -2.88 -6.63 -26.28
CA ALA A 7 -4.03 -6.11 -27.03
C ALA A 7 -5.27 -5.91 -26.14
N ALA A 8 -5.46 -6.76 -25.12
CA ALA A 8 -6.57 -6.61 -24.17
C ALA A 8 -6.41 -5.35 -23.31
N VAL A 9 -5.21 -5.14 -22.76
CA VAL A 9 -4.89 -3.95 -21.94
C VAL A 9 -5.01 -2.67 -22.78
N LEU A 10 -4.49 -2.68 -24.02
CA LEU A 10 -4.61 -1.52 -24.91
C LEU A 10 -6.08 -1.22 -25.26
N ARG A 11 -6.91 -2.25 -25.47
CA ARG A 11 -8.34 -2.08 -25.73
C ARG A 11 -9.05 -1.40 -24.55
N ASP A 12 -8.70 -1.79 -23.33
CA ASP A 12 -9.29 -1.21 -22.13
C ASP A 12 -8.86 0.26 -21.94
N LEU A 13 -7.59 0.58 -22.18
CA LEU A 13 -7.09 1.96 -22.14
C LEU A 13 -7.78 2.84 -23.21
N ALA A 14 -8.03 2.28 -24.39
CA ALA A 14 -8.65 3.00 -25.51
C ALA A 14 -10.18 3.20 -25.39
N LYS A 15 -10.83 2.68 -24.34
CA LYS A 15 -12.27 2.93 -24.08
C LYS A 15 -12.55 4.38 -23.69
N LEU A 16 -11.59 5.03 -23.04
CA LEU A 16 -11.71 6.37 -22.49
C LEU A 16 -11.31 7.46 -23.50
N ASP A 17 -10.20 7.23 -24.21
CA ASP A 17 -9.69 8.10 -25.27
C ASP A 17 -8.92 7.25 -26.28
N LYS A 18 -8.98 7.61 -27.57
CA LYS A 18 -8.16 6.99 -28.61
C LYS A 18 -6.69 7.41 -28.53
N ASN A 19 -6.35 8.40 -27.71
CA ASN A 19 -4.97 8.78 -27.42
C ASN A 19 -4.51 8.13 -26.10
N VAL A 20 -3.69 7.08 -26.20
CA VAL A 20 -3.19 6.32 -25.04
C VAL A 20 -1.75 6.74 -24.74
N VAL A 21 -1.51 7.21 -23.51
CA VAL A 21 -0.17 7.52 -23.01
C VAL A 21 0.40 6.31 -22.29
N LEU A 22 1.58 5.84 -22.71
CA LEU A 22 2.30 4.73 -22.09
C LEU A 22 3.63 5.21 -21.49
N GLU A 23 4.14 4.49 -20.50
CA GLU A 23 5.47 4.77 -19.96
C GLU A 23 6.56 4.56 -21.03
N GLU A 24 7.68 5.29 -20.93
CA GLU A 24 8.72 5.30 -21.96
C GLU A 24 9.32 3.91 -22.23
N ASP A 25 9.46 3.10 -21.19
CA ASP A 25 10.01 1.74 -21.25
C ASP A 25 8.96 0.68 -21.62
N SER A 26 7.67 1.05 -21.78
CA SER A 26 6.62 0.12 -22.17
C SER A 26 6.79 -0.44 -23.59
N VAL A 27 6.50 -1.73 -23.74
CA VAL A 27 6.62 -2.47 -25.01
C VAL A 27 5.26 -3.06 -25.40
N LEU A 28 4.75 -2.70 -26.57
CA LEU A 28 3.53 -3.28 -27.14
C LEU A 28 3.83 -4.66 -27.74
N THR A 29 2.97 -5.64 -27.44
CA THR A 29 2.99 -6.92 -28.16
C THR A 29 2.63 -6.71 -29.63
N PRO A 30 3.02 -7.63 -30.55
CA PRO A 30 2.66 -7.53 -31.97
C PRO A 30 1.15 -7.33 -32.18
N SER A 31 0.33 -8.14 -31.51
CA SER A 31 -1.14 -8.04 -31.59
C SER A 31 -1.69 -6.71 -31.06
N ALA A 32 -1.02 -6.07 -30.09
CA ALA A 32 -1.42 -4.75 -29.61
C ALA A 32 -1.11 -3.65 -30.63
N LYS A 33 0.00 -3.78 -31.38
CA LYS A 33 0.33 -2.86 -32.47
C LYS A 33 -0.67 -2.96 -33.63
N ASP A 34 -1.10 -4.18 -33.95
CA ASP A 34 -2.09 -4.41 -35.00
C ASP A 34 -3.45 -3.82 -34.59
N LEU A 35 -3.87 -4.05 -33.35
CA LEU A 35 -5.09 -3.46 -32.79
C LEU A 35 -5.06 -1.92 -32.79
N ALA A 36 -3.91 -1.32 -32.48
CA ALA A 36 -3.76 0.14 -32.48
C ALA A 36 -4.01 0.73 -33.88
N LYS A 37 -3.51 0.07 -34.93
CA LYS A 37 -3.73 0.48 -36.32
C LYS A 37 -5.18 0.28 -36.75
N GLU A 38 -5.77 -0.86 -36.39
CA GLU A 38 -7.16 -1.20 -36.73
C GLU A 38 -8.16 -0.20 -36.14
N LEU A 39 -7.98 0.17 -34.86
CA LEU A 39 -8.90 1.05 -34.14
C LEU A 39 -8.57 2.55 -34.26
N GLY A 40 -7.45 2.88 -34.89
CA GLY A 40 -6.94 4.25 -35.01
C GLY A 40 -6.54 4.85 -33.66
N ILE A 41 -5.87 4.06 -32.82
CA ILE A 41 -5.39 4.48 -31.50
C ILE A 41 -4.02 5.14 -31.66
N THR A 42 -3.89 6.39 -31.20
CA THR A 42 -2.61 7.10 -31.15
C THR A 42 -1.90 6.76 -29.85
N ILE A 43 -0.64 6.35 -29.93
CA ILE A 43 0.15 5.99 -28.75
C ILE A 43 1.26 7.01 -28.56
N SER A 44 1.27 7.68 -27.42
CA SER A 44 2.34 8.60 -27.00
C SER A 44 3.09 8.05 -25.80
N LYS A 45 4.41 8.25 -25.73
CA LYS A 45 5.22 7.85 -24.59
C LYS A 45 5.41 9.04 -23.65
N GLY A 46 5.09 8.87 -22.37
CA GLY A 46 5.25 9.91 -21.35
C GLY A 46 4.74 9.49 -19.97
N ARG A 47 5.15 10.20 -18.90
CA ARG A 47 4.54 10.09 -17.57
C ARG A 47 3.20 10.83 -17.58
N GLN A 48 2.10 10.13 -17.36
CA GLN A 48 0.81 10.76 -17.11
C GLN A 48 0.61 10.87 -15.58
N GLU A 49 0.50 12.09 -15.05
CA GLU A 49 -0.07 12.29 -13.72
C GLU A 49 -1.54 11.88 -13.78
N ILE A 50 -1.92 10.93 -12.92
CA ILE A 50 -3.31 10.48 -12.80
C ILE A 50 -4.09 11.60 -12.11
N VAL A 51 -4.80 12.42 -12.91
CA VAL A 51 -5.77 13.39 -12.40
C VAL A 51 -7.09 12.68 -12.13
N SER A 52 -7.28 12.23 -10.89
CA SER A 52 -8.58 11.82 -10.36
C SER A 52 -9.42 13.08 -10.07
N ARG A 53 -10.40 13.41 -10.94
CA ARG A 53 -11.58 14.24 -10.61
C ARG A 53 -12.51 13.35 -9.77
N SER A 54 -13.05 13.70 -8.60
CA SER A 54 -13.45 15.01 -8.07
C SER A 54 -13.62 14.93 -6.54
N VAL A 55 -13.01 15.85 -5.79
CA VAL A 55 -13.56 16.34 -4.51
C VAL A 55 -13.76 17.83 -4.69
N ILE A 56 -15.02 18.27 -4.66
CA ILE A 56 -15.38 19.69 -4.69
C ILE A 56 -15.05 20.26 -3.32
N GLY A 57 -13.93 20.95 -3.23
CA GLY A 57 -13.59 21.84 -2.12
C GLY A 57 -13.26 23.21 -2.70
N GLN A 58 -14.14 24.18 -2.48
CA GLN A 58 -13.93 25.57 -2.90
C GLN A 58 -12.68 26.15 -2.23
N SER A 59 -11.76 26.68 -3.02
CA SER A 59 -10.91 27.79 -2.58
C SER A 59 -10.82 28.86 -3.66
N VAL A 60 -11.37 30.02 -3.31
CA VAL A 60 -11.31 31.28 -4.05
C VAL A 60 -9.85 31.73 -4.07
N GLY A 61 -9.34 32.06 -5.25
CA GLY A 61 -7.90 32.15 -5.50
C GLY A 61 -7.23 33.49 -5.19
N GLN A 62 -5.95 33.58 -5.56
CA GLN A 62 -5.38 34.76 -6.23
C GLN A 62 -3.96 34.48 -6.76
N GLN A 63 -3.55 35.38 -7.64
CA GLN A 63 -2.58 35.22 -8.72
C GLN A 63 -1.10 35.14 -8.32
N VAL A 64 -0.37 34.52 -9.25
CA VAL A 64 1.05 34.61 -9.56
C VAL A 64 1.58 36.05 -9.54
N ASN A 65 2.73 36.28 -8.90
CA ASN A 65 3.74 37.20 -9.41
C ASN A 65 5.15 36.79 -9.00
N GLN A 66 6.07 36.94 -9.96
CA GLN A 66 7.48 36.54 -9.94
C GLN A 66 8.38 37.63 -9.30
N PRO A 67 9.72 37.47 -9.24
CA PRO A 67 10.52 37.51 -8.03
C PRO A 67 11.08 38.90 -7.69
N SER A 68 11.25 39.17 -6.39
CA SER A 68 12.00 40.34 -5.91
C SER A 68 13.05 39.93 -4.89
N SER A 69 14.30 39.92 -5.37
CA SER A 69 15.54 40.28 -4.68
C SER A 69 15.44 40.56 -3.18
N VAL A 70 15.97 39.64 -2.37
CA VAL A 70 16.34 39.89 -0.97
C VAL A 70 17.84 39.67 -0.82
N LYS A 71 18.44 40.63 -0.14
CA LYS A 71 19.87 40.95 -0.05
C LYS A 71 20.67 39.82 0.60
N GLU A 72 21.86 39.57 0.04
CA GLU A 72 22.94 38.91 0.76
C GLU A 72 23.21 39.69 2.06
N VAL A 73 22.90 39.07 3.18
CA VAL A 73 23.41 39.49 4.49
C VAL A 73 24.66 38.66 4.73
N SER A 74 25.80 39.28 4.50
CA SER A 74 27.11 38.76 4.85
C SER A 74 27.19 38.63 6.37
N ILE A 75 27.17 37.39 6.89
CA ILE A 75 27.52 37.14 8.29
C ILE A 75 29.03 36.94 8.34
N SER A 76 29.67 37.92 8.97
CA SER A 76 31.08 38.01 9.27
C SER A 76 31.60 36.78 10.02
N SER A 77 32.74 36.30 9.55
CA SER A 77 33.58 35.28 10.16
C SER A 77 33.93 35.61 11.61
N GLY A 78 33.43 34.79 12.54
CA GLY A 78 33.89 34.71 13.91
C GLY A 78 34.14 33.24 14.25
N ASN A 79 35.36 32.93 14.70
CA ASN A 79 35.83 31.59 15.06
C ASN A 79 34.77 30.74 15.79
N SER A 80 34.39 29.59 15.22
CA SER A 80 33.77 28.50 15.97
C SER A 80 34.15 27.16 15.36
N THR A 81 35.24 26.57 15.85
CA THR A 81 35.58 25.16 15.71
C THR A 81 34.53 24.21 16.32
N ASP A 82 33.44 24.75 16.89
CA ASP A 82 32.38 24.05 17.62
C ASP A 82 31.10 23.82 16.78
N ALA A 83 30.82 24.65 15.78
CA ALA A 83 29.64 24.50 14.92
C ALA A 83 29.74 23.27 13.98
N GLY A 84 30.96 22.91 13.58
CA GLY A 84 31.23 21.69 12.81
C GLY A 84 30.98 20.42 13.62
N SER A 85 31.34 20.40 14.91
CA SER A 85 31.15 19.24 15.79
C SER A 85 29.67 18.97 16.05
N GLN A 86 28.89 20.00 16.38
CA GLN A 86 27.46 19.87 16.64
C GLN A 86 26.67 19.42 15.40
N SER A 87 27.08 19.89 14.20
CA SER A 87 26.51 19.44 12.93
C SER A 87 26.79 17.96 12.66
N GLU A 88 28.00 17.48 12.95
CA GLU A 88 28.36 16.07 12.76
C GLU A 88 27.70 15.15 13.80
N ASP A 89 27.56 15.60 15.04
CA ASP A 89 26.84 14.86 16.09
C ASP A 89 25.34 14.72 15.76
N LEU A 90 24.72 15.80 15.27
CA LEU A 90 23.33 15.77 14.81
C LEU A 90 23.16 14.83 13.61
N LYS A 91 24.06 14.89 12.61
CA LYS A 91 24.04 13.96 11.47
C LYS A 91 24.15 12.51 11.91
N ARG A 92 25.05 12.21 12.85
CA ARG A 92 25.24 10.86 13.39
C ARG A 92 24.00 10.36 14.14
N ALA A 93 23.37 11.23 14.92
CA ALA A 93 22.12 10.91 15.61
C ALA A 93 20.98 10.63 14.61
N VAL A 94 20.83 11.49 13.59
CA VAL A 94 19.83 11.30 12.52
C VAL A 94 20.10 10.01 11.75
N GLN A 95 21.35 9.72 11.39
CA GLN A 95 21.72 8.47 10.70
C GLN A 95 21.40 7.23 11.54
N LYS A 96 21.64 7.29 12.85
CA LYS A 96 21.30 6.19 13.76
C LYS A 96 19.79 5.96 13.83
N ILE A 97 19.02 7.02 14.07
CA ILE A 97 17.55 6.95 14.12
C ILE A 97 16.99 6.43 12.79
N LEU A 98 17.49 6.96 11.67
CA LEU A 98 17.05 6.53 10.35
C LEU A 98 17.39 5.07 10.08
N GLY A 99 18.56 4.60 10.53
CA GLY A 99 18.96 3.19 10.44
C GLY A 99 18.08 2.27 11.27
N GLU A 100 17.57 2.74 12.41
CA GLU A 100 16.63 1.99 13.26
C GLU A 100 15.20 2.01 12.67
N VAL A 101 14.73 3.17 12.20
CA VAL A 101 13.36 3.36 11.65
C VAL A 101 13.19 2.69 10.28
N LEU A 102 14.22 2.72 9.44
CA LEU A 102 14.20 2.07 8.13
C LEU A 102 14.65 0.61 8.18
N LYS A 103 14.84 0.04 9.38
CA LYS A 103 15.24 -1.36 9.50
C LYS A 103 14.16 -2.25 8.90
N PRO A 104 14.47 -3.09 7.90
CA PRO A 104 13.50 -4.02 7.36
C PRO A 104 13.13 -5.07 8.41
N ALA A 105 11.88 -5.52 8.39
CA ALA A 105 11.41 -6.62 9.25
C ALA A 105 12.17 -7.93 8.99
N CYS A 106 12.61 -8.14 7.75
CA CYS A 106 13.44 -9.25 7.32
C CYS A 106 14.71 -8.74 6.65
N GLU A 107 15.86 -8.99 7.28
CA GLU A 107 17.18 -8.58 6.77
C GLU A 107 17.55 -9.28 5.45
N ASN A 108 17.10 -10.53 5.26
CA ASN A 108 17.42 -11.34 4.09
C ASN A 108 16.16 -12.04 3.53
N PRO A 109 15.27 -11.32 2.82
CA PRO A 109 14.06 -11.89 2.24
C PRO A 109 14.35 -13.01 1.25
N LYS A 110 13.48 -14.02 1.21
CA LYS A 110 13.62 -15.20 0.35
C LYS A 110 12.35 -15.48 -0.41
N ALA A 111 12.49 -15.84 -1.69
CA ALA A 111 11.39 -16.38 -2.46
C ALA A 111 10.86 -17.64 -1.76
N THR A 112 9.59 -17.60 -1.37
CA THR A 112 8.94 -18.64 -0.55
C THR A 112 7.66 -19.07 -1.24
N HIS A 113 7.46 -20.38 -1.36
CA HIS A 113 6.26 -20.98 -1.95
C HIS A 113 5.56 -21.82 -0.87
N VAL A 114 4.35 -21.40 -0.50
CA VAL A 114 3.49 -22.14 0.42
C VAL A 114 2.41 -22.83 -0.38
N LYS A 115 2.29 -24.15 -0.21
CA LYS A 115 1.22 -24.93 -0.84
C LYS A 115 -0.08 -24.71 -0.07
N GLY A 116 -1.13 -24.24 -0.75
CA GLY A 116 -2.42 -23.99 -0.10
C GLY A 116 -3.00 -25.21 0.62
N GLU A 117 -2.78 -26.41 0.09
CA GLU A 117 -3.26 -27.69 0.67
C GLU A 117 -2.67 -28.00 2.05
N THR A 118 -1.53 -27.39 2.40
CA THR A 118 -0.88 -27.61 3.70
C THR A 118 -1.25 -26.55 4.73
N VAL A 119 -2.02 -25.52 4.35
CA VAL A 119 -2.40 -24.43 5.24
C VAL A 119 -3.51 -24.89 6.17
N VAL A 120 -3.20 -24.95 7.47
CA VAL A 120 -4.17 -25.29 8.52
C VAL A 120 -4.40 -24.04 9.38
N ILE A 121 -5.59 -23.48 9.28
CA ILE A 121 -6.01 -22.32 10.07
C ILE A 121 -6.24 -22.78 11.51
N GLN A 122 -5.62 -22.09 12.47
CA GLN A 122 -5.75 -22.37 13.90
C GLN A 122 -6.68 -21.36 14.57
N PRO A 123 -7.32 -21.69 15.70
CA PRO A 123 -8.04 -20.70 16.50
C PRO A 123 -7.14 -19.52 16.90
N PHE A 124 -7.63 -18.30 16.73
CA PHE A 124 -6.95 -17.09 17.15
C PHE A 124 -7.22 -16.85 18.65
N LEU A 125 -6.16 -16.90 19.47
CA LEU A 125 -6.29 -16.98 20.94
C LEU A 125 -6.63 -15.63 21.57
N GLU A 126 -6.31 -14.54 20.88
CA GLU A 126 -6.53 -13.16 21.27
C GLU A 126 -7.97 -12.70 20.98
N ALA A 127 -8.76 -13.54 20.29
CA ALA A 127 -10.16 -13.24 20.04
C ALA A 127 -10.98 -13.21 21.35
N PRO A 128 -11.97 -12.29 21.47
CA PRO A 128 -12.83 -12.25 22.65
C PRO A 128 -13.53 -13.59 22.93
N PRO A 129 -13.88 -13.91 24.18
CA PRO A 129 -14.59 -15.15 24.51
C PRO A 129 -15.85 -15.36 23.68
N GLY A 130 -16.01 -16.57 23.15
CA GLY A 130 -17.14 -16.94 22.29
C GLY A 130 -16.99 -16.55 20.82
N GLN A 131 -15.94 -15.82 20.45
CA GLN A 131 -15.62 -15.53 19.05
C GLN A 131 -14.85 -16.69 18.44
N LYS A 132 -15.33 -17.16 17.28
CA LYS A 132 -14.71 -18.20 16.46
C LYS A 132 -13.94 -17.53 15.33
N VAL A 133 -12.77 -17.01 15.68
CA VAL A 133 -11.81 -16.47 14.73
C VAL A 133 -10.70 -17.48 14.54
N GLY A 134 -10.32 -17.70 13.28
CA GLY A 134 -9.15 -18.48 12.94
C GLY A 134 -8.12 -17.61 12.24
N LEU A 135 -6.83 -17.86 12.49
CA LEU A 135 -5.72 -17.15 11.87
C LEU A 135 -4.56 -18.11 11.60
N VAL A 136 -3.83 -17.88 10.51
CA VAL A 136 -2.53 -18.50 10.25
C VAL A 136 -1.68 -17.60 9.37
N ASP A 137 -0.48 -17.25 9.84
CA ASP A 137 0.55 -16.64 9.02
C ASP A 137 1.19 -17.70 8.12
N VAL A 138 1.30 -17.40 6.82
CA VAL A 138 2.01 -18.24 5.84
C VAL A 138 3.32 -17.62 5.35
N ILE A 139 3.44 -16.29 5.42
CA ILE A 139 4.67 -15.53 5.22
C ILE A 139 4.81 -14.59 6.42
N ASP A 140 6.01 -14.51 7.01
CA ASP A 140 6.33 -13.62 8.11
C ASP A 140 7.77 -13.06 8.01
N SER A 141 8.18 -12.31 9.03
CA SER A 141 9.49 -11.65 9.12
C SER A 141 10.70 -12.58 9.01
N ARG A 142 10.53 -13.90 9.19
CA ARG A 142 11.62 -14.89 9.00
C ARG A 142 12.00 -15.04 7.53
N VAL A 143 11.09 -14.72 6.61
CA VAL A 143 11.27 -14.95 5.16
C VAL A 143 10.94 -13.75 4.28
N GLY A 144 10.20 -12.74 4.77
CA GLY A 144 9.75 -11.60 3.97
C GLY A 144 9.55 -10.31 4.76
N ASN A 145 9.52 -9.18 4.05
CA ASN A 145 9.21 -7.86 4.63
C ASN A 145 7.72 -7.51 4.62
N LEU A 146 6.91 -8.31 3.90
CA LEU A 146 5.47 -8.38 4.02
C LEU A 146 5.13 -9.66 4.78
N ALA A 147 4.12 -9.60 5.64
CA ALA A 147 3.49 -10.80 6.15
C ALA A 147 2.21 -11.05 5.39
N SER A 148 1.79 -12.31 5.37
CA SER A 148 0.52 -12.67 4.79
C SER A 148 0.01 -13.96 5.41
N GLY A 149 -1.29 -14.11 5.44
CA GLY A 149 -1.93 -15.25 6.04
C GLY A 149 -3.38 -15.36 5.63
N PHE A 150 -4.10 -16.21 6.37
CA PHE A 150 -5.52 -16.38 6.20
C PHE A 150 -6.24 -16.17 7.52
N MET A 151 -7.39 -15.50 7.46
CA MET A 151 -8.30 -15.40 8.58
C MET A 151 -9.66 -15.99 8.22
N THR A 152 -10.33 -16.56 9.22
CA THR A 152 -11.72 -16.99 9.12
C THR A 152 -12.53 -16.47 10.27
N PHE A 153 -13.78 -16.12 10.00
CA PHE A 153 -14.75 -15.70 11.00
C PHE A 153 -16.01 -16.55 10.85
N ASP A 154 -16.46 -17.22 11.92
CA ASP A 154 -17.73 -17.96 11.97
C ASP A 154 -18.67 -17.29 12.97
N HIS A 155 -19.67 -16.55 12.49
CA HIS A 155 -20.62 -15.77 13.28
C HIS A 155 -19.92 -14.95 14.36
N SER A 156 -18.88 -14.21 13.95
CA SER A 156 -17.89 -13.63 14.87
C SER A 156 -17.58 -12.17 14.56
N ARG A 157 -17.06 -11.47 15.57
CA ARG A 157 -16.64 -10.08 15.58
C ARG A 157 -15.32 -9.95 16.36
N LEU A 158 -14.35 -9.26 15.79
CA LEU A 158 -13.05 -8.99 16.37
C LEU A 158 -12.77 -7.49 16.29
N PRO A 159 -12.93 -6.76 17.41
CA PRO A 159 -12.37 -5.42 17.53
C PRO A 159 -10.85 -5.49 17.45
N TRP A 160 -10.24 -4.64 16.63
CA TRP A 160 -8.80 -4.65 16.42
C TRP A 160 -8.27 -3.24 16.17
N PHE A 161 -7.04 -2.96 16.61
CA PHE A 161 -6.31 -1.74 16.30
C PHE A 161 -5.11 -2.09 15.42
N LEU A 162 -5.08 -1.59 14.19
CA LEU A 162 -4.03 -1.90 13.23
C LEU A 162 -2.94 -0.83 13.31
N ASN A 163 -1.77 -1.17 13.85
CA ASN A 163 -0.60 -0.27 13.86
C ASN A 163 0.33 -0.51 12.65
N TYR A 164 -0.23 -1.11 11.60
CA TYR A 164 0.38 -1.51 10.34
C TYR A 164 -0.65 -1.38 9.22
N ASP A 165 -0.19 -1.36 7.97
CA ASP A 165 -1.08 -1.39 6.81
C ASP A 165 -1.50 -2.82 6.50
N GLU A 166 -2.75 -3.03 6.11
CA GLU A 166 -3.31 -4.34 5.74
C GLU A 166 -4.13 -4.26 4.45
N VAL A 167 -3.98 -5.27 3.60
CA VAL A 167 -4.83 -5.50 2.44
C VAL A 167 -5.45 -6.89 2.55
N ASP A 168 -6.77 -6.93 2.47
CA ASP A 168 -7.54 -8.17 2.48
C ASP A 168 -8.10 -8.49 1.10
N TYR A 169 -7.99 -9.76 0.69
CA TYR A 169 -8.71 -10.33 -0.43
C TYR A 169 -9.73 -11.34 0.10
N VAL A 170 -11.02 -11.12 -0.19
CA VAL A 170 -12.08 -12.02 0.27
C VAL A 170 -12.14 -13.26 -0.62
N ILE A 171 -11.94 -14.42 0.00
CA ILE A 171 -11.94 -15.72 -0.70
C ILE A 171 -13.33 -16.35 -0.65
N GLU A 172 -14.00 -16.28 0.50
CA GLU A 172 -15.27 -16.97 0.73
C GLU A 172 -16.15 -16.16 1.68
N GLY A 173 -17.47 -16.27 1.48
CA GLY A 173 -18.48 -15.77 2.42
C GLY A 173 -18.68 -14.25 2.38
N GLU A 174 -18.99 -13.66 3.54
CA GLU A 174 -19.20 -12.21 3.68
C GLU A 174 -18.29 -11.64 4.77
N PHE A 175 -17.33 -10.81 4.36
CA PHE A 175 -16.47 -10.07 5.27
C PHE A 175 -17.05 -8.68 5.50
N VAL A 176 -17.16 -8.30 6.77
CA VAL A 176 -17.70 -6.99 7.17
C VAL A 176 -16.63 -6.25 7.97
N LEU A 177 -16.26 -5.07 7.49
CA LEU A 177 -15.32 -4.16 8.15
C LEU A 177 -16.08 -2.92 8.62
N GLU A 178 -16.07 -2.68 9.93
CA GLU A 178 -16.53 -1.41 10.53
C GLU A 178 -15.31 -0.56 10.85
N VAL A 179 -15.23 0.65 10.30
CA VAL A 179 -14.10 1.59 10.49
C VAL A 179 -14.59 3.02 10.31
N GLU A 180 -14.20 3.93 11.21
CA GLU A 180 -14.56 5.37 11.13
C GLU A 180 -16.07 5.65 10.90
N GLY A 181 -16.95 4.85 11.49
CA GLY A 181 -18.40 4.97 11.33
C GLY A 181 -18.93 4.49 9.96
N GLN A 182 -18.08 3.96 9.11
CA GLN A 182 -18.43 3.31 7.84
C GLN A 182 -18.48 1.79 8.02
N VAL A 183 -19.28 1.14 7.17
CA VAL A 183 -19.40 -0.32 7.13
C VAL A 183 -19.21 -0.80 5.70
N PHE A 184 -18.11 -1.50 5.47
CA PHE A 184 -17.83 -2.17 4.21
C PHE A 184 -18.30 -3.63 4.28
N ARG A 185 -19.05 -4.08 3.28
CA ARG A 185 -19.49 -5.48 3.15
C ARG A 185 -18.86 -6.05 1.89
N ALA A 186 -17.73 -6.73 2.07
CA ALA A 186 -16.95 -7.30 0.98
C ALA A 186 -17.36 -8.76 0.73
N LYS A 187 -17.46 -9.11 -0.55
CA LYS A 187 -17.87 -10.42 -1.08
C LYS A 187 -16.67 -11.09 -1.76
N PRO A 188 -16.75 -12.40 -2.10
CA PRO A 188 -15.63 -13.11 -2.70
C PRO A 188 -15.15 -12.43 -3.99
N GLY A 189 -13.84 -12.16 -4.06
CA GLY A 189 -13.22 -11.40 -5.14
C GLY A 189 -12.98 -9.91 -4.83
N ASP A 190 -13.60 -9.37 -3.79
CA ASP A 190 -13.38 -7.98 -3.37
C ASP A 190 -12.05 -7.83 -2.61
N VAL A 191 -11.52 -6.61 -2.66
CA VAL A 191 -10.29 -6.21 -1.97
C VAL A 191 -10.60 -5.06 -1.03
N VAL A 192 -10.07 -5.13 0.19
CA VAL A 192 -10.19 -4.07 1.21
C VAL A 192 -8.79 -3.62 1.59
N TYR A 193 -8.58 -2.31 1.68
CA TYR A 193 -7.35 -1.73 2.22
C TYR A 193 -7.68 -1.03 3.54
N ILE A 194 -6.85 -1.29 4.56
CA ILE A 194 -6.99 -0.74 5.90
C ILE A 194 -5.69 -0.02 6.24
N PRO A 195 -5.73 1.31 6.38
CA PRO A 195 -4.52 2.06 6.65
C PRO A 195 -4.05 1.86 8.09
N LYS A 196 -2.74 1.94 8.30
CA LYS A 196 -2.13 2.03 9.63
C LYS A 196 -2.80 3.11 10.48
N GLY A 197 -3.03 2.79 11.75
CA GLY A 197 -3.69 3.62 12.76
C GLY A 197 -5.21 3.43 12.84
N SER A 198 -5.77 2.49 12.07
CA SER A 198 -7.22 2.25 12.06
C SER A 198 -7.69 1.46 13.28
N GLN A 199 -8.71 1.97 13.97
CA GLN A 199 -9.52 1.20 14.89
C GLN A 199 -10.69 0.59 14.14
N VAL A 200 -10.77 -0.75 14.10
CA VAL A 200 -11.75 -1.47 13.29
C VAL A 200 -12.50 -2.53 14.08
N VAL A 201 -13.59 -3.01 13.50
CA VAL A 201 -14.18 -4.31 13.87
C VAL A 201 -14.26 -5.18 12.62
N PHE A 202 -13.47 -6.24 12.61
CA PHE A 202 -13.60 -7.31 11.63
C PHE A 202 -14.75 -8.22 12.02
N SER A 203 -15.58 -8.63 11.06
CA SER A 203 -16.67 -9.54 11.38
C SER A 203 -17.20 -10.33 10.20
N SER A 204 -17.96 -11.37 10.52
CA SER A 204 -18.90 -11.97 9.59
C SER A 204 -20.18 -12.35 10.32
N PRO A 205 -21.37 -11.95 9.82
CA PRO A 205 -22.64 -12.40 10.38
C PRO A 205 -22.93 -13.88 10.07
N THR A 206 -22.17 -14.49 9.14
CA THR A 206 -22.32 -15.89 8.72
C THR A 206 -20.96 -16.57 8.80
N PHE A 207 -20.26 -16.71 7.67
CA PHE A 207 -18.89 -17.17 7.61
C PHE A 207 -18.13 -16.30 6.62
N CYS A 208 -16.83 -16.10 6.83
CA CYS A 208 -15.93 -15.67 5.78
C CYS A 208 -14.54 -16.26 5.92
N LYS A 209 -13.82 -16.26 4.77
CA LYS A 209 -12.39 -16.54 4.68
C LYS A 209 -11.73 -15.44 3.87
N VAL A 210 -10.66 -14.86 4.41
CA VAL A 210 -9.89 -13.78 3.77
C VAL A 210 -8.42 -14.15 3.73
N PHE A 211 -7.73 -13.71 2.69
CA PHE A 211 -6.27 -13.62 2.65
C PHE A 211 -5.87 -12.21 3.01
N TYR A 212 -4.97 -12.04 3.97
CA TYR A 212 -4.42 -10.73 4.32
C TYR A 212 -2.97 -10.62 3.89
N ALA A 213 -2.54 -9.40 3.59
CA ALA A 213 -1.14 -9.04 3.46
C ALA A 213 -0.87 -7.75 4.26
N THR A 214 0.14 -7.77 5.12
CA THR A 214 0.49 -6.65 6.01
C THR A 214 1.90 -6.13 5.78
N TYR A 215 2.08 -4.84 6.04
CA TYR A 215 3.39 -4.20 6.13
C TYR A 215 3.51 -3.39 7.43
N PRO A 216 4.58 -3.58 8.21
CA PRO A 216 5.69 -4.53 8.00
C PRO A 216 5.32 -5.99 8.38
N ALA A 217 6.17 -6.95 7.98
CA ALA A 217 5.93 -8.38 8.25
C ALA A 217 5.89 -8.78 9.72
N ASN A 218 6.50 -7.99 10.60
CA ASN A 218 6.44 -8.20 12.04
C ASN A 218 5.27 -7.42 12.66
N TRP A 219 4.12 -7.43 11.98
CA TRP A 219 2.90 -6.73 12.38
C TRP A 219 2.50 -7.02 13.84
N ALA A 220 2.68 -8.27 14.28
CA ALA A 220 2.36 -8.72 15.63
C ALA A 220 3.19 -8.01 16.72
N ASP A 221 4.39 -7.53 16.40
CA ASP A 221 5.23 -6.77 17.33
C ASP A 221 4.66 -5.36 17.61
N PHE A 222 3.68 -4.91 16.81
CA PHE A 222 3.05 -3.60 16.94
C PHE A 222 1.64 -3.65 17.54
N CYS A 223 1.18 -4.84 17.95
CA CYS A 223 -0.05 -5.03 18.70
C CYS A 223 0.27 -4.96 20.20
N ASP A 224 -0.23 -3.93 20.88
CA ASP A 224 -0.14 -3.79 22.35
C ASP A 224 -1.24 -4.58 23.08
#